data_AF-A0A935KVM8-F1
#
_entry.id   AF-A0A935KVM8-F1
#
_cell.length_a   1.000
_cell.length_b   1.000
_cell.length_c   1.000
_cell.angle_alpha   90.00
_cell.angle_beta   90.00
_cell.angle_gamma   90.00
#
_symmetry.space_group_name_H-M   'P 1'
#
loop_
_entity.id
_entity.type
_entity.pdbx_description
1 polymer ?
#
loop_
_entity_poly.entity_id
_entity_poly.type
_entity_poly.pdbx_seq_one_letter_code
_entity_poly.pdbx_strand_id
1 'polypeptide(L)'
;MYKPKLGSIFSVCNQAVVSTTAGLATTFTGLAIANPSTSGVDLILKRFTCTQTAVGVAGSIGLMGGVGVAAGSLTPINRNLGSGIVAKATASAGATISTPLLIETYGSIGSVATTGYGLQRGIVVELEESIIVPPGSFLASYTTAATTNALVFSMTWEERPR
;
A
#
# COMPACT_ATOMS: atom_id res chain seq x y z
N MET A 1 -17.18 -12.95 -16.64
CA MET A 1 -15.82 -12.51 -16.23
C MET A 1 -15.62 -11.09 -16.72
N TYR A 2 -15.54 -10.12 -15.81
CA TYR A 2 -15.27 -8.72 -16.16
C TYR A 2 -13.83 -8.60 -16.69
N LYS A 3 -13.64 -7.92 -17.83
CA LYS A 3 -12.31 -7.62 -18.37
C LYS A 3 -11.97 -6.17 -18.06
N PRO A 4 -10.86 -5.89 -17.35
CA PRO A 4 -10.45 -4.52 -17.09
C PRO A 4 -10.21 -3.78 -18.42
N LYS A 5 -10.67 -2.53 -18.48
CA LYS A 5 -10.39 -1.67 -19.63
C LYS A 5 -8.89 -1.34 -19.66
N LEU A 6 -8.29 -1.31 -20.84
CA LEU A 6 -6.90 -0.86 -21.01
C LEU A 6 -6.70 0.51 -20.34
N GLY A 7 -5.66 0.63 -19.51
CA GLY A 7 -5.33 1.87 -18.81
C GLY A 7 -6.10 2.12 -17.50
N SER A 8 -6.91 1.17 -17.01
CA SER A 8 -7.61 1.29 -15.70
C SER A 8 -6.80 0.78 -14.51
N ILE A 9 -5.67 0.10 -14.75
CA ILE A 9 -4.85 -0.51 -13.68
C ILE A 9 -3.66 0.39 -13.38
N PHE A 10 -3.50 0.72 -12.11
CA PHE A 10 -2.43 1.57 -11.60
C PHE A 10 -1.66 0.85 -10.50
N SER A 11 -0.43 1.29 -10.28
CA SER A 11 0.38 0.81 -9.17
C SER A 11 1.24 1.91 -8.59
N VAL A 12 1.61 1.75 -7.33
CA VAL A 12 2.61 2.58 -6.67
C VAL A 12 3.54 1.70 -5.83
N CYS A 13 4.76 2.18 -5.64
CA CYS A 13 5.78 1.60 -4.78
C CYS A 13 6.50 2.76 -4.09
N ASN A 14 6.90 2.60 -2.82
CA ASN A 14 7.88 3.53 -2.26
C ASN A 14 9.23 3.36 -2.98
N GLN A 15 9.87 4.47 -3.34
CA GLN A 15 11.08 4.45 -4.19
C GLN A 15 12.37 4.07 -3.42
N ALA A 16 12.32 4.09 -2.10
CA ALA A 16 13.40 3.71 -1.21
C ALA A 16 12.82 2.94 -0.02
N VAL A 17 13.67 2.21 0.70
CA VAL A 17 13.29 1.52 1.94
C VAL A 17 12.73 2.53 2.94
N VAL A 18 11.55 2.24 3.50
CA VAL A 18 10.88 3.15 4.44
C VAL A 18 10.95 2.64 5.87
N SER A 19 10.91 3.58 6.79
CA SER A 19 10.60 3.33 8.19
C SER A 19 9.09 3.30 8.38
N THR A 20 8.59 2.37 9.20
CA THR A 20 7.15 2.25 9.48
C THR A 20 6.82 2.66 10.90
N THR A 21 5.62 3.18 11.11
CA THR A 21 5.07 3.42 12.43
C THR A 21 4.45 2.15 13.01
N ALA A 22 4.53 1.98 14.33
CA ALA A 22 3.91 0.84 15.00
C ALA A 22 2.40 0.99 15.10
N GLY A 23 1.67 -0.08 14.80
CA GLY A 23 0.25 -0.19 15.09
C GLY A 23 -0.62 0.76 14.25
N LEU A 24 -1.71 1.22 14.85
CA LEU A 24 -2.74 2.07 14.24
C LEU A 24 -2.43 3.57 14.45
N ALA A 25 -1.20 3.97 14.15
CA ALA A 25 -0.76 5.37 14.32
C ALA A 25 -1.41 6.31 13.31
N THR A 26 -1.82 7.50 13.77
CA THR A 26 -2.41 8.55 12.92
C THR A 26 -1.34 9.37 12.17
N THR A 27 -0.16 9.51 12.75
CA THR A 27 1.04 9.94 12.02
C THR A 27 1.69 8.72 11.40
N PHE A 28 1.24 8.36 10.20
CA PHE A 28 1.59 7.12 9.52
C PHE A 28 2.86 7.28 8.66
N THR A 29 3.73 6.27 8.70
CA THR A 29 4.81 6.06 7.72
C THR A 29 4.76 4.62 7.20
N GLY A 30 5.01 4.45 5.90
CA GLY A 30 4.83 3.16 5.20
C GLY A 30 4.47 3.41 3.75
N LEU A 31 3.49 2.70 3.20
CA LEU A 31 2.85 3.04 1.93
C LEU A 31 1.34 3.17 2.13
N ALA A 32 0.78 4.31 1.73
CA ALA A 32 -0.66 4.52 1.69
C ALA A 32 -1.12 4.95 0.30
N ILE A 33 -2.32 4.52 -0.05
CA ILE A 33 -3.12 5.07 -1.14
C ILE A 33 -4.38 5.68 -0.56
N ALA A 34 -4.85 6.77 -1.15
CA ALA A 34 -6.13 7.36 -0.80
C ALA A 34 -6.93 7.66 -2.06
N ASN A 35 -8.25 7.56 -1.90
CA ASN A 35 -9.20 7.90 -2.93
C ASN A 35 -9.80 9.27 -2.60
N PRO A 36 -9.46 10.36 -3.30
CA PRO A 36 -10.05 11.66 -3.07
C PRO A 36 -11.58 11.60 -3.16
N SER A 37 -12.30 12.37 -2.34
CA SER A 37 -13.77 12.38 -2.34
C SER A 37 -14.39 12.78 -3.69
N THR A 38 -13.64 13.51 -4.51
CA THR A 38 -14.04 13.98 -5.85
C THR A 38 -13.57 13.08 -6.99
N SER A 39 -13.04 11.89 -6.70
CA SER A 39 -12.44 11.02 -7.73
C SER A 39 -13.44 10.49 -8.76
N GLY A 40 -14.68 10.25 -8.33
CA GLY A 40 -15.74 9.63 -9.14
C GLY A 40 -15.50 8.15 -9.47
N VAL A 41 -14.51 7.50 -8.85
CA VAL A 41 -14.13 6.11 -9.10
C VAL A 41 -13.89 5.36 -7.78
N ASP A 42 -14.14 4.06 -7.78
CA ASP A 42 -13.72 3.15 -6.71
C ASP A 42 -12.32 2.60 -7.03
N LEU A 43 -11.47 2.48 -6.00
CA LEU A 43 -10.19 1.79 -6.15
C LEU A 43 -10.36 0.34 -5.72
N ILE A 44 -10.21 -0.58 -6.67
CA ILE A 44 -10.39 -2.00 -6.43
C ILE A 44 -9.00 -2.63 -6.34
N LEU A 45 -8.62 -3.05 -5.15
CA LEU A 45 -7.28 -3.57 -4.90
C LEU A 45 -7.11 -4.92 -5.57
N LYS A 46 -5.97 -5.07 -6.24
CA LYS A 46 -5.58 -6.28 -6.96
C LYS A 46 -4.45 -7.00 -6.25
N ARG A 47 -3.44 -6.25 -5.82
CA ARG A 47 -2.23 -6.81 -5.24
C ARG A 47 -1.64 -5.91 -4.17
N PHE A 48 -1.17 -6.54 -3.09
CA PHE A 48 -0.27 -5.96 -2.11
C PHE A 48 1.04 -6.74 -2.07
N THR A 49 2.16 -6.03 -2.06
CA THR A 49 3.49 -6.63 -1.94
C THR A 49 4.27 -5.95 -0.82
N CYS A 50 5.04 -6.74 -0.08
CA CYS A 50 5.99 -6.25 0.90
C CYS A 50 7.30 -7.04 0.80
N THR A 51 8.42 -6.34 0.70
CA THR A 51 9.76 -6.92 0.70
C THR A 51 10.56 -6.31 1.86
N GLN A 52 11.14 -7.18 2.67
CA GLN A 52 12.07 -6.80 3.73
C GLN A 52 13.50 -6.80 3.19
N THR A 53 14.20 -5.67 3.31
CA THR A 53 15.57 -5.48 2.79
C THR A 53 16.61 -5.34 3.90
N ALA A 54 16.18 -5.18 5.16
CA ALA A 54 17.05 -5.11 6.33
C ALA A 54 16.37 -5.75 7.54
N VAL A 55 17.13 -6.08 8.59
CA VAL A 55 16.56 -6.62 9.84
C VAL A 55 15.60 -5.59 10.41
N GLY A 56 14.37 -6.02 10.67
CA GLY A 56 13.36 -5.21 11.33
C GLY A 56 13.10 -5.71 12.74
N VAL A 57 12.32 -4.94 13.49
CA VAL A 57 11.71 -5.42 14.73
C VAL A 57 10.70 -6.51 14.37
N ALA A 58 10.73 -7.64 15.06
CA ALA A 58 9.81 -8.74 14.81
C ALA A 58 8.35 -8.27 14.97
N GLY A 59 7.50 -8.66 14.04
CA GLY A 59 6.11 -8.22 14.03
C GLY A 59 5.32 -8.68 12.82
N SER A 60 4.02 -8.44 12.79
CA SER A 60 3.14 -8.71 11.66
C SER A 60 3.13 -7.58 10.64
N ILE A 61 2.97 -7.94 9.36
CA ILE A 61 2.71 -7.02 8.24
C ILE A 61 1.27 -7.24 7.76
N GLY A 62 0.58 -6.16 7.42
CA GLY A 62 -0.80 -6.23 6.96
C GLY A 62 -1.24 -5.02 6.16
N LEU A 63 -2.57 -4.87 6.07
CA LEU A 63 -3.24 -3.68 5.57
C LEU A 63 -4.17 -3.13 6.64
N MET A 64 -4.22 -1.81 6.72
CA MET A 64 -5.19 -1.05 7.50
C MET A 64 -5.87 -0.02 6.61
N GLY A 65 -7.06 0.42 6.97
CA GLY A 65 -7.80 1.41 6.19
C GLY A 65 -8.74 2.23 7.04
N GLY A 66 -9.39 3.20 6.43
CA GLY A 66 -10.33 4.08 7.12
C GLY A 66 -10.83 5.20 6.25
N VAL A 67 -11.62 6.09 6.86
CA VAL A 67 -12.14 7.31 6.22
C VAL A 67 -11.09 8.41 6.29
N GLY A 68 -11.03 9.26 5.28
CA GLY A 68 -10.10 10.38 5.18
C GLY A 68 -9.18 10.26 3.97
N VAL A 69 -8.24 11.21 3.88
CA VAL A 69 -7.31 11.30 2.76
C VAL A 69 -5.87 11.22 3.26
N ALA A 70 -5.05 10.47 2.53
CA ALA A 70 -3.60 10.57 2.64
C ALA A 70 -3.11 11.61 1.62
N ALA A 71 -2.38 12.63 2.10
CA ALA A 71 -1.73 13.60 1.22
C ALA A 71 -0.67 12.90 0.37
N GLY A 72 -0.70 13.07 -0.96
CA GLY A 72 0.14 12.32 -1.88
C GLY A 72 1.52 12.94 -2.09
N SER A 73 2.58 12.14 -1.91
CA SER A 73 3.98 12.48 -2.23
C SER A 73 4.58 11.57 -3.30
N LEU A 74 3.94 10.42 -3.54
CA LEU A 74 4.35 9.45 -4.54
C LEU A 74 3.44 9.56 -5.76
N THR A 75 4.00 9.31 -6.93
CA THR A 75 3.28 9.32 -8.20
C THR A 75 2.86 7.89 -8.58
N PRO A 76 1.55 7.56 -8.57
CA PRO A 76 1.07 6.33 -9.16
C PRO A 76 1.42 6.25 -10.66
N ILE A 77 1.74 5.05 -11.13
CA ILE A 77 1.97 4.78 -12.55
C ILE A 77 0.83 3.96 -13.13
N ASN A 78 0.45 4.26 -14.37
CA ASN A 78 -0.41 3.38 -15.14
C ASN A 78 0.37 2.12 -15.53
N ARG A 79 -0.24 0.94 -15.35
CA ARG A 79 0.37 -0.34 -15.74
C ARG A 79 0.40 -0.55 -17.25
N ASN A 80 -0.34 0.26 -18.01
CA ASN A 80 -0.14 0.43 -19.45
C ASN A 80 0.96 1.47 -19.68
N LEU A 81 2.22 1.03 -19.66
CA LEU A 81 3.39 1.93 -19.77
C LEU A 81 3.33 2.76 -21.05
N GLY A 82 3.63 4.06 -20.93
CA GLY A 82 3.52 5.04 -22.02
C GLY A 82 2.11 5.63 -22.19
N SER A 83 1.11 5.17 -21.43
CA SER A 83 -0.18 5.83 -21.35
C SER A 83 -0.06 7.20 -20.66
N GLY A 84 -0.72 8.22 -21.21
CA GLY A 84 -0.89 9.53 -20.55
C GLY A 84 -2.01 9.56 -19.51
N ILE A 85 -2.67 8.43 -19.24
CA ILE A 85 -3.77 8.34 -18.27
C ILE A 85 -3.18 8.34 -16.85
N VAL A 86 -3.57 9.32 -16.06
CA VAL A 86 -3.15 9.51 -14.66
C VAL A 86 -4.18 8.92 -13.71
N ALA A 87 -3.71 8.32 -12.61
CA ALA A 87 -4.57 7.81 -11.55
C ALA A 87 -5.39 8.94 -10.90
N LYS A 88 -6.62 8.64 -10.48
CA LYS A 88 -7.41 9.49 -9.59
C LYS A 88 -6.98 9.35 -8.12
N ALA A 89 -6.43 8.20 -7.75
CA ALA A 89 -5.89 7.97 -6.42
C ALA A 89 -4.63 8.84 -6.14
N THR A 90 -4.42 9.18 -4.87
CA THR A 90 -3.16 9.72 -4.37
C THR A 90 -2.39 8.65 -3.62
N ALA A 91 -1.06 8.77 -3.55
CA ALA A 91 -0.23 7.82 -2.83
C ALA A 91 0.88 8.51 -2.03
N SER A 92 1.25 7.95 -0.88
CA SER A 92 2.27 8.54 -0.01
C SER A 92 3.10 7.52 0.74
N ALA A 93 4.35 7.89 1.04
CA ALA A 93 5.22 7.16 1.95
C ALA A 93 5.03 7.54 3.44
N GLY A 94 4.21 8.57 3.69
CA GLY A 94 3.83 9.00 5.02
C GLY A 94 2.72 10.04 4.97
N ALA A 95 1.78 9.97 5.91
CA ALA A 95 0.59 10.82 5.91
C ALA A 95 0.01 10.98 7.31
N THR A 96 -0.76 12.05 7.51
CA THR A 96 -1.69 12.11 8.64
C THR A 96 -2.98 11.42 8.20
N ILE A 97 -3.33 10.32 8.85
CA ILE A 97 -4.53 9.53 8.58
C ILE A 97 -5.47 9.57 9.78
N SER A 98 -6.78 9.53 9.51
CA SER A 98 -7.79 9.45 10.58
C SER A 98 -7.97 8.00 11.03
N THR A 99 -8.34 7.81 12.30
CA THR A 99 -8.47 6.54 13.05
C THR A 99 -8.47 5.28 12.17
N PRO A 100 -7.29 4.70 11.88
CA PRO A 100 -7.21 3.53 11.02
C PRO A 100 -7.74 2.28 11.73
N LEU A 101 -8.31 1.38 10.96
CA LEU A 101 -8.71 0.05 11.39
C LEU A 101 -7.85 -0.99 10.69
N LEU A 102 -7.36 -1.97 11.45
CA LEU A 102 -6.67 -3.13 10.88
C LEU A 102 -7.66 -3.95 10.06
N ILE A 103 -7.33 -4.23 8.81
CA ILE A 103 -8.16 -5.06 7.93
C ILE A 103 -7.71 -6.50 8.05
N GLU A 104 -6.43 -6.76 7.76
CA GLU A 104 -5.87 -8.12 7.75
C GLU A 104 -4.34 -8.10 7.83
N THR A 105 -3.75 -9.18 8.33
CA THR A 105 -2.31 -9.43 8.34
C THR A 105 -1.93 -10.55 7.39
N TYR A 106 -0.86 -10.38 6.62
CA TYR A 106 -0.46 -11.30 5.55
C TYR A 106 0.91 -11.97 5.77
N GLY A 107 1.63 -11.59 6.80
CA GLY A 107 2.93 -12.18 7.12
C GLY A 107 3.60 -11.51 8.30
N SER A 108 4.90 -11.79 8.46
CA SER A 108 5.71 -11.30 9.56
C SER A 108 7.07 -10.78 9.11
N ILE A 109 7.59 -9.82 9.86
CA ILE A 109 8.96 -9.30 9.81
C ILE A 109 9.83 -10.19 10.68
N GLY A 110 10.95 -10.65 10.12
CA GLY A 110 11.95 -11.41 10.86
C GLY A 110 12.98 -10.52 11.54
N SER A 111 13.52 -10.99 12.68
CA SER A 111 14.60 -10.34 13.44
C SER A 111 15.95 -11.04 13.31
N VAL A 112 16.12 -11.92 12.30
CA VAL A 112 17.38 -12.64 12.05
C VAL A 112 18.42 -11.69 11.48
N ALA A 113 19.70 -11.86 11.85
CA ALA A 113 20.81 -11.04 11.35
C ALA A 113 20.84 -10.99 9.81
N THR A 114 21.00 -9.79 9.24
CA THR A 114 21.01 -9.52 7.79
C THR A 114 22.06 -10.33 7.04
N THR A 115 23.20 -10.61 7.66
CA THR A 115 24.30 -11.39 7.07
C THR A 115 24.02 -12.89 6.99
N GLY A 116 23.04 -13.39 7.77
CA GLY A 116 22.55 -14.77 7.66
C GLY A 116 21.41 -14.92 6.65
N TYR A 117 20.97 -13.82 6.02
CA TYR A 117 19.81 -13.79 5.15
C TYR A 117 20.24 -13.90 3.68
N GLY A 118 19.80 -14.97 3.00
CA GLY A 118 19.91 -15.10 1.54
C GLY A 118 18.84 -14.29 0.80
N LEU A 119 18.79 -14.43 -0.53
CA LEU A 119 17.69 -13.87 -1.34
C LEU A 119 16.36 -14.52 -0.90
N GLN A 120 15.46 -13.72 -0.34
CA GLN A 120 14.12 -14.15 0.03
C GLN A 120 13.09 -13.57 -0.93
N ARG A 121 12.02 -14.32 -1.17
CA ARG A 121 10.84 -13.78 -1.86
C ARG A 121 10.11 -12.83 -0.93
N GLY A 122 9.71 -11.67 -1.46
CA GLY A 122 8.79 -10.78 -0.76
C GLY A 122 7.41 -11.43 -0.59
N ILE A 123 6.63 -10.90 0.35
CA ILE A 123 5.21 -11.22 0.50
C ILE A 123 4.50 -10.64 -0.72
N VAL A 124 3.75 -11.48 -1.45
CA VAL A 124 2.88 -11.07 -2.56
C VAL A 124 1.50 -11.63 -2.28
N VAL A 125 0.52 -10.75 -2.15
CA VAL A 125 -0.87 -11.09 -1.87
C VAL A 125 -1.72 -10.62 -3.04
N GLU A 126 -2.37 -11.57 -3.70
CA GLU A 126 -3.44 -11.27 -4.64
C GLU A 126 -4.74 -11.10 -3.84
N LEU A 127 -5.40 -9.95 -4.01
CA LEU A 127 -6.57 -9.59 -3.22
C LEU A 127 -7.87 -9.89 -3.94
N GLU A 128 -7.84 -10.26 -5.23
CA GLU A 128 -9.02 -10.68 -6.00
C GLU A 128 -10.27 -9.78 -5.83
N GLU A 129 -10.09 -8.46 -5.69
CA GLU A 129 -11.18 -7.48 -5.46
C GLU A 129 -11.84 -7.55 -4.07
N SER A 130 -11.24 -8.23 -3.09
CA SER A 130 -11.74 -8.33 -1.71
C SER A 130 -11.76 -6.99 -0.97
N ILE A 131 -10.97 -6.01 -1.42
CA ILE A 131 -10.88 -4.68 -0.82
C ILE A 131 -11.22 -3.62 -1.88
N ILE A 132 -12.22 -2.81 -1.55
CA ILE A 132 -12.65 -1.64 -2.33
C ILE A 132 -12.43 -0.40 -1.46
N VAL A 133 -11.72 0.60 -2.01
CA VAL A 133 -11.51 1.90 -1.37
C VAL A 133 -12.40 2.92 -2.06
N PRO A 134 -13.56 3.27 -1.47
CA PRO A 134 -14.48 4.24 -2.05
C PRO A 134 -13.92 5.67 -1.94
N PRO A 135 -14.47 6.64 -2.70
CA PRO A 135 -14.09 8.05 -2.57
C PRO A 135 -14.19 8.56 -1.13
N GLY A 136 -13.16 9.28 -0.68
CA GLY A 136 -13.03 9.80 0.68
C GLY A 136 -12.43 8.82 1.69
N SER A 137 -11.85 7.70 1.24
CA SER A 137 -11.23 6.68 2.11
C SER A 137 -9.78 6.42 1.73
N PHE A 138 -9.05 5.74 2.61
CA PHE A 138 -7.66 5.34 2.39
C PHE A 138 -7.42 3.87 2.73
N LEU A 139 -6.31 3.37 2.20
CA LEU A 139 -5.72 2.07 2.52
C LEU A 139 -4.22 2.25 2.71
N ALA A 140 -3.67 1.66 3.76
CA ALA A 140 -2.28 1.80 4.14
C ALA A 140 -1.67 0.46 4.55
N SER A 141 -0.36 0.30 4.36
CA SER A 141 0.40 -0.80 4.94
C SER A 141 0.34 -0.74 6.45
N TYR A 142 0.31 -1.89 7.11
CA TYR A 142 0.35 -2.01 8.56
C TYR A 142 1.59 -2.79 9.00
N THR A 143 2.20 -2.35 10.10
CA THR A 143 3.18 -3.12 10.86
C THR A 143 2.84 -3.06 12.34
N THR A 144 2.88 -4.18 13.07
CA THR A 144 2.60 -4.17 14.52
C THR A 144 3.69 -3.48 15.34
N ALA A 145 4.89 -3.36 14.80
CA ALA A 145 6.04 -2.74 15.43
C ALA A 145 6.74 -1.83 14.43
N ALA A 146 7.30 -0.72 14.92
CA ALA A 146 8.01 0.23 14.09
C ALA A 146 9.27 -0.41 13.51
N THR A 147 9.53 -0.16 12.23
CA THR A 147 10.75 -0.60 11.55
C THR A 147 11.56 0.60 11.09
N THR A 148 12.89 0.47 11.04
CA THR A 148 13.78 1.53 10.55
C THR A 148 14.36 1.13 9.20
N ASN A 149 13.95 1.83 8.12
CA ASN A 149 14.48 1.70 6.76
C ASN A 149 14.61 0.25 6.25
N ALA A 150 13.56 -0.55 6.46
CA ALA A 150 13.61 -1.99 6.24
C ALA A 150 12.66 -2.51 5.16
N LEU A 151 11.64 -1.73 4.78
CA LEU A 151 10.51 -2.26 4.01
C LEU A 151 10.32 -1.52 2.68
N VAL A 152 10.04 -2.28 1.63
CA VAL A 152 9.54 -1.80 0.34
C VAL A 152 8.16 -2.41 0.12
N PHE A 153 7.18 -1.57 -0.06
CA PHE A 153 5.79 -1.92 -0.30
C PHE A 153 5.39 -1.58 -1.74
N SER A 154 4.45 -2.35 -2.28
CA SER A 154 3.74 -1.95 -3.49
C SER A 154 2.27 -2.28 -3.39
N MET A 155 1.44 -1.41 -3.97
CA MET A 155 0.01 -1.62 -4.12
C MET A 155 -0.36 -1.48 -5.59
N THR A 156 -1.22 -2.37 -6.07
CA THR A 156 -1.82 -2.32 -7.41
C THR A 156 -3.33 -2.34 -7.28
N TRP A 157 -3.99 -1.43 -7.98
CA TRP A 157 -5.45 -1.31 -7.99
C TRP A 157 -5.97 -1.07 -9.40
N GLU A 158 -7.27 -1.25 -9.55
CA GLU A 158 -8.03 -0.83 -10.72
C GLU A 158 -8.96 0.32 -10.34
N GLU A 159 -9.03 1.36 -11.16
CA GLU A 159 -10.00 2.43 -11.01
C GLU A 159 -11.24 2.13 -11.86
N ARG A 160 -12.39 1.97 -11.19
CA ARG A 160 -13.68 1.74 -11.86
C ARG A 160 -14.65 2.89 -11.59
N PRO A 161 -15.38 3.39 -12.61
CA PRO A 161 -16.49 4.28 -12.38
C PRO A 161 -17.49 3.65 -11.40
N ARG A 162 -17.99 4.48 -10.49
CA ARG A 162 -19.03 4.10 -9.55
C ARG A 162 -20.40 4.03 -10.22
#